data_AF-A0A8T5HWB8-F1
#
_entry.id   AF-A0A8T5HWB8-F1
#
_cell.length_a   1.000
_cell.length_b   1.000
_cell.length_c   1.000
_cell.angle_alpha   90.00
_cell.angle_beta   90.00
_cell.angle_gamma   90.00
#
_symmetry.space_group_name_H-M   'P 1'
#
loop_
_entity.id
_entity.type
_entity.pdbx_description
1 polymer ?
#
loop_
_entity_poly.entity_id
_entity_poly.type
_entity_poly.pdbx_seq_one_letter_code
_entity_poly.pdbx_strand_id
1 'polypeptide(L)'
;MIETKKRGQVEIIGLVIIVILIALGMLFMAKFALKEDAKKKIFTRKGLAYSTMSSLMKTTISDQTCSGSYQKWVQPQLGKDLLEDCAKNYDYYSVDDPGSYSLYQCQELHSCHFANQLIKELLDETLGEWNKKYVFQVKLIRAQEDKPITIVGPIKVGGGCPRSKDRDVSGLFPLHTDAGLIESELYLCD
;
A
#
# COMPACT_ATOMS: atom_id res chain seq x y z
N MET A 1 -35.79 -31.86 -67.03
CA MET A 1 -34.71 -30.87 -66.84
C MET A 1 -34.33 -30.90 -65.37
N ILE A 2 -33.05 -31.18 -65.10
CA ILE A 2 -32.55 -31.72 -63.83
C ILE A 2 -32.28 -30.57 -62.83
N GLU A 3 -33.00 -30.55 -61.70
CA GLU A 3 -32.66 -29.73 -60.52
C GLU A 3 -31.52 -30.42 -59.73
N THR A 4 -30.26 -30.24 -60.15
CA THR A 4 -29.08 -30.68 -59.36
C THR A 4 -28.28 -29.53 -58.75
N LYS A 5 -28.68 -28.28 -58.99
CA LYS A 5 -27.90 -27.09 -58.60
C LYS A 5 -27.97 -26.71 -57.11
N LYS A 6 -28.93 -27.27 -56.34
CA LYS A 6 -29.19 -26.88 -54.94
C LYS A 6 -28.38 -27.66 -53.88
N ARG A 7 -27.86 -28.85 -54.19
CA ARG A 7 -27.17 -29.70 -53.18
C ARG A 7 -25.79 -29.18 -52.78
N GLY A 8 -24.97 -28.76 -53.74
CA GLY A 8 -23.63 -28.22 -53.45
C GLY A 8 -23.64 -26.88 -52.70
N GLN A 9 -24.69 -26.08 -52.87
CA GLN A 9 -24.85 -24.81 -52.14
C GLN A 9 -25.12 -25.03 -50.64
N VAL A 10 -25.81 -26.12 -50.26
CA VAL A 10 -26.10 -26.44 -48.85
C VAL A 10 -24.83 -26.89 -48.12
N GLU A 11 -23.96 -27.62 -48.80
CA GLU A 11 -22.69 -28.11 -48.26
C GLU A 11 -21.69 -26.96 -48.02
N ILE A 12 -21.62 -26.00 -48.96
CA ILE A 12 -20.78 -24.80 -48.85
C ILE A 12 -21.29 -23.88 -47.72
N ILE A 13 -22.61 -23.70 -47.59
CA ILE A 13 -23.19 -22.90 -46.49
C ILE A 13 -22.86 -23.51 -45.12
N GLY A 14 -22.95 -24.84 -44.99
CA GLY A 14 -22.58 -25.53 -43.75
C GLY A 14 -21.12 -25.32 -43.37
N LEU A 15 -20.21 -25.41 -44.34
CA LEU A 15 -18.78 -25.20 -44.12
C LEU A 15 -18.49 -23.75 -43.68
N VAL A 16 -19.11 -22.76 -44.33
CA VAL A 16 -18.95 -21.34 -43.97
C VAL A 16 -19.41 -21.06 -42.54
N ILE A 17 -20.53 -21.64 -42.12
CA ILE A 17 -21.04 -21.47 -40.74
C ILE A 17 -20.06 -22.06 -39.72
N ILE A 18 -19.52 -23.25 -39.98
CA ILE A 18 -18.55 -23.89 -39.08
C ILE A 18 -17.28 -23.03 -38.96
N VAL A 19 -16.78 -22.49 -40.06
CA VAL A 19 -15.60 -21.61 -40.05
C VAL A 19 -15.85 -20.35 -39.22
N ILE A 20 -17.03 -19.73 -39.36
CA ILE A 20 -17.42 -18.56 -38.56
C ILE A 20 -17.50 -18.91 -37.07
N LEU A 21 -18.10 -20.05 -36.71
CA LEU A 21 -18.20 -20.49 -35.33
C LEU A 21 -16.82 -20.78 -34.70
N ILE A 22 -15.92 -21.40 -35.46
CA ILE A 22 -14.53 -21.66 -35.01
C ILE A 22 -13.77 -20.34 -34.84
N ALA A 23 -13.90 -19.40 -35.78
CA ALA A 23 -13.27 -18.08 -35.68
C ALA A 23 -13.76 -17.28 -34.46
N LEU A 24 -15.08 -17.29 -34.20
CA LEU A 24 -15.66 -16.67 -33.01
C LEU A 24 -15.18 -17.37 -31.73
N GLY A 25 -15.12 -18.70 -31.71
CA GLY A 25 -14.58 -19.47 -30.58
C GLY A 25 -13.14 -19.11 -30.25
N MET A 26 -12.27 -19.00 -31.26
CA MET A 26 -10.88 -18.57 -31.08
C MET A 26 -10.77 -17.13 -30.59
N LEU A 27 -11.60 -16.21 -31.08
CA LEU A 27 -11.65 -14.83 -30.60
C LEU A 27 -12.06 -14.75 -29.11
N PHE A 28 -13.02 -15.56 -28.68
CA PHE A 28 -13.39 -15.64 -27.27
C PHE A 28 -12.25 -16.19 -26.42
N MET A 29 -11.59 -17.28 -26.84
CA MET A 29 -10.43 -17.83 -26.11
C MET A 29 -9.29 -16.81 -25.99
N ALA A 30 -8.95 -16.11 -27.08
CA ALA A 30 -7.93 -15.07 -27.08
C ALA A 30 -8.29 -13.92 -26.11
N LYS A 31 -9.56 -13.49 -26.09
CA LYS A 31 -10.04 -12.45 -25.19
C LYS A 31 -9.98 -12.87 -23.72
N PHE A 32 -10.23 -14.14 -23.41
CA PHE A 32 -10.13 -14.65 -22.04
C PHE A 32 -8.67 -14.79 -21.60
N ALA A 33 -7.79 -15.32 -22.45
CA ALA A 33 -6.36 -15.42 -22.17
C ALA A 33 -5.71 -14.05 -21.85
N LEU A 34 -6.16 -12.98 -22.50
CA LEU A 34 -5.64 -11.62 -22.30
C LEU A 34 -6.21 -10.88 -21.06
N LYS A 35 -7.31 -11.36 -20.46
CA LYS A 35 -8.03 -10.62 -19.40
C LYS A 35 -7.67 -11.01 -17.98
N GLU A 36 -6.97 -12.11 -17.76
CA GLU A 36 -6.81 -12.66 -16.41
C GLU A 36 -5.78 -11.93 -15.54
N ASP A 37 -4.80 -11.25 -16.12
CA ASP A 37 -3.66 -10.75 -15.36
C ASP A 37 -3.92 -9.42 -14.63
N ALA A 38 -4.56 -8.46 -15.29
CA ALA A 38 -4.67 -7.11 -14.74
C ALA A 38 -5.55 -7.07 -13.47
N LYS A 39 -6.71 -7.73 -13.49
CA LYS A 39 -7.63 -7.74 -12.34
C LYS A 39 -7.10 -8.53 -11.15
N LYS A 40 -6.46 -9.68 -11.40
CA LYS A 40 -5.85 -10.50 -10.34
C LYS A 40 -4.70 -9.74 -9.66
N LYS A 41 -3.83 -9.08 -10.44
CA LYS A 41 -2.71 -8.27 -9.92
C LYS A 41 -3.16 -7.08 -9.06
N ILE A 42 -4.22 -6.36 -9.46
CA ILE A 42 -4.76 -5.23 -8.68
C ILE A 42 -5.32 -5.71 -7.33
N PHE A 43 -6.10 -6.80 -7.33
CA PHE A 43 -6.68 -7.34 -6.09
C PHE A 43 -5.60 -7.83 -5.12
N THR A 44 -4.58 -8.54 -5.62
CA THR A 44 -3.49 -9.04 -4.77
C THR A 44 -2.60 -7.90 -4.26
N ARG A 45 -2.31 -6.89 -5.08
CA ARG A 45 -1.50 -5.73 -4.68
C ARG A 45 -2.22 -4.85 -3.65
N LYS A 46 -3.51 -4.58 -3.86
CA LYS A 46 -4.33 -3.87 -2.86
C LYS A 46 -4.46 -4.66 -1.56
N GLY A 47 -4.65 -5.97 -1.65
CA GLY A 47 -4.67 -6.87 -0.50
C GLY A 47 -3.35 -6.84 0.29
N LEU A 48 -2.22 -6.92 -0.42
CA LEU A 48 -0.88 -6.82 0.17
C LEU A 48 -0.67 -5.47 0.85
N ALA A 49 -0.99 -4.36 0.19
CA ALA A 49 -0.85 -3.02 0.77
C ALA A 49 -1.68 -2.88 2.05
N TYR A 50 -2.93 -3.34 2.05
CA TYR A 50 -3.81 -3.31 3.22
C TYR A 50 -3.29 -4.20 4.36
N SER A 51 -2.90 -5.44 4.07
CA SER A 51 -2.40 -6.35 5.11
C SER A 51 -1.08 -5.86 5.72
N THR A 52 -0.14 -5.38 4.88
CA THR A 52 1.13 -4.84 5.36
C THR A 52 0.89 -3.61 6.24
N MET A 53 0.03 -2.70 5.81
CA MET A 53 -0.32 -1.52 6.59
C MET A 53 -1.01 -1.89 7.91
N SER A 54 -1.98 -2.81 7.88
CA SER A 54 -2.67 -3.24 9.11
C SER A 54 -1.72 -3.93 10.09
N SER A 55 -0.75 -4.70 9.60
CA SER A 55 0.25 -5.32 10.46
C SER A 55 1.18 -4.27 11.03
N LEU A 56 1.68 -3.34 10.20
CA LEU A 56 2.56 -2.25 10.61
C LEU A 56 1.92 -1.40 11.71
N MET A 57 0.68 -0.96 11.54
CA MET A 57 -0.02 -0.14 12.54
C MET A 57 -0.22 -0.87 13.88
N LYS A 58 -0.25 -2.21 13.87
CA LYS A 58 -0.41 -3.07 15.05
C LYS A 58 0.92 -3.61 15.58
N THR A 59 2.05 -3.26 14.96
CA THR A 59 3.36 -3.74 15.40
C THR A 59 3.64 -3.19 16.80
N THR A 60 3.91 -4.12 17.71
CA THR A 60 4.35 -3.81 19.07
C THR A 60 5.86 -3.62 19.08
N ILE A 61 6.33 -2.55 19.72
CA ILE A 61 7.74 -2.21 19.78
C ILE A 61 8.38 -2.96 20.95
N SER A 62 9.25 -3.91 20.64
CA SER A 62 9.93 -4.77 21.63
C SER A 62 11.24 -4.18 22.17
N ASP A 63 11.62 -2.98 21.74
CA ASP A 63 12.84 -2.32 22.15
C ASP A 63 12.79 -1.95 23.64
N GLN A 64 13.74 -2.51 24.41
CA GLN A 64 13.84 -2.29 25.87
C GLN A 64 14.23 -0.85 26.22
N THR A 65 14.79 -0.11 25.26
CA THR A 65 15.13 1.30 25.41
C THR A 65 13.93 2.21 25.22
N CYS A 66 12.81 1.72 24.68
CA CYS A 66 11.55 2.47 24.61
C CYS A 66 10.94 2.64 26.01
N SER A 67 11.44 3.62 26.75
CA SER A 67 10.84 4.03 28.00
C SER A 67 9.76 5.07 27.72
N GLY A 68 8.50 4.64 27.70
CA GLY A 68 7.39 5.57 27.86
C GLY A 68 7.32 6.02 29.32
N SER A 69 6.98 7.28 29.56
CA SER A 69 6.97 7.89 30.91
C SER A 69 6.09 7.19 31.97
N TYR A 70 5.36 6.11 31.62
CA TYR A 70 4.40 5.50 32.55
C TYR A 70 4.57 4.01 32.89
N GLN A 71 5.09 3.11 32.04
CA GLN A 71 5.20 1.70 32.43
C GLN A 71 6.35 0.98 31.69
N LYS A 72 7.44 0.67 32.41
CA LYS A 72 8.61 -0.11 31.95
C LYS A 72 8.26 -1.50 31.36
N TRP A 73 7.00 -1.93 31.47
CA TRP A 73 6.49 -3.26 31.11
C TRP A 73 5.44 -3.25 29.99
N VAL A 74 5.03 -2.07 29.49
CA VAL A 74 4.07 -1.97 28.39
C VAL A 74 4.81 -1.57 27.13
N GLN A 75 4.84 -2.49 26.18
CA GLN A 75 5.43 -2.26 24.86
C GLN A 75 4.46 -1.39 24.02
N PRO A 76 4.89 -0.20 23.57
CA PRO A 76 4.03 0.68 22.79
C PRO A 76 3.70 0.07 21.41
N GLN A 77 2.51 0.35 20.92
CA GLN A 77 2.11 0.04 19.55
C GLN A 77 2.54 1.17 18.61
N LEU A 78 3.08 0.81 17.45
CA LEU A 78 3.55 1.76 16.44
C LEU A 78 2.45 2.74 16.02
N GLY A 79 1.28 2.22 15.62
CA GLY A 79 0.18 3.07 15.17
C GLY A 79 -0.40 3.93 16.30
N LYS A 80 -0.86 3.30 17.37
CA LYS A 80 -1.60 3.99 18.43
C LYS A 80 -0.71 4.87 19.29
N ASP A 81 0.39 4.35 19.82
CA ASP A 81 1.12 5.04 20.89
C ASP A 81 2.24 5.90 20.29
N LEU A 82 3.04 5.34 19.37
CA LEU A 82 4.21 6.03 18.83
C LEU A 82 3.84 7.13 17.80
N LEU A 83 2.95 6.85 16.85
CA LEU A 83 2.52 7.89 15.89
C LEU A 83 1.69 8.99 16.55
N GLU A 84 0.90 8.66 17.58
CA GLU A 84 0.16 9.66 18.35
C GLU A 84 1.11 10.59 19.11
N ASP A 85 2.10 10.04 19.80
CA ASP A 85 3.13 10.82 20.49
C ASP A 85 3.95 11.66 19.50
N CYS A 86 4.28 11.09 18.34
CA CYS A 86 4.92 11.81 17.25
C CYS A 86 4.09 13.01 16.79
N ALA A 87 2.78 12.83 16.57
CA ALA A 87 1.89 13.91 16.14
C ALA A 87 1.72 15.00 17.20
N LYS A 88 1.63 14.61 18.48
CA LYS A 88 1.53 15.52 19.63
C LYS A 88 2.74 16.41 19.79
N ASN A 89 3.93 15.86 19.59
CA ASN A 89 5.19 16.55 19.82
C ASN A 89 5.90 16.97 18.52
N TYR A 90 5.21 16.89 17.37
CA TYR A 90 5.79 17.17 16.06
C TYR A 90 6.37 18.59 15.94
N ASP A 91 5.76 19.59 16.57
CA ASP A 91 6.24 20.97 16.46
C ASP A 91 7.58 21.20 17.19
N TYR A 92 7.93 20.30 18.10
CA TYR A 92 9.19 20.27 18.83
C TYR A 92 10.18 19.25 18.24
N TYR A 93 9.76 18.52 17.20
CA TYR A 93 10.60 17.57 16.51
C TYR A 93 11.65 18.31 15.68
N SER A 94 12.92 17.94 15.88
CA SER A 94 13.98 18.31 14.96
C SER A 94 14.86 17.12 14.66
N VAL A 95 15.38 17.05 13.44
CA VAL A 95 16.33 16.00 13.03
C VAL A 95 17.70 16.22 13.71
N ASP A 96 18.00 17.48 14.06
CA ASP A 96 19.28 17.90 14.64
C ASP A 96 19.33 17.79 16.18
N ASP A 97 18.17 17.74 16.85
CA ASP A 97 18.03 17.47 18.29
C ASP A 97 17.06 16.29 18.50
N PRO A 98 17.59 15.06 18.50
CA PRO A 98 16.77 13.85 18.49
C PRO A 98 16.10 13.55 19.84
N GLY A 99 16.47 14.21 20.93
CA GLY A 99 16.16 13.74 22.28
C GLY A 99 15.00 14.42 23.01
N SER A 100 14.37 15.45 22.45
CA SER A 100 13.55 16.34 23.28
C SER A 100 12.05 16.29 22.98
N TYR A 101 11.24 16.22 24.05
CA TYR A 101 9.78 16.40 24.15
C TYR A 101 8.83 15.24 23.79
N SER A 102 9.30 14.08 23.29
CA SER A 102 8.43 12.91 23.08
C SER A 102 8.18 12.10 24.36
N LEU A 103 6.96 11.59 24.56
CA LEU A 103 6.62 10.69 25.67
C LEU A 103 7.34 9.35 25.54
N TYR A 104 7.45 8.86 24.31
CA TYR A 104 8.20 7.66 23.98
C TYR A 104 9.55 8.07 23.41
N GLN A 105 10.61 7.73 24.16
CA GLN A 105 11.99 7.89 23.73
C GLN A 105 12.58 6.51 23.56
N CYS A 106 12.65 6.07 22.31
CA CYS A 106 13.22 4.79 21.93
C CYS A 106 14.61 5.05 21.37
N GLN A 107 15.64 4.41 21.92
CA GLN A 107 17.04 4.64 21.54
C GLN A 107 17.48 6.12 21.65
N GLU A 108 16.90 6.85 22.62
CA GLU A 108 17.14 8.29 22.79
C GLU A 108 16.67 9.15 21.59
N LEU A 109 15.77 8.62 20.77
CA LEU A 109 15.20 9.29 19.60
C LEU A 109 13.75 9.73 19.86
N HIS A 110 13.39 10.85 19.26
CA HIS A 110 12.03 11.36 19.17
C HIS A 110 11.14 10.31 18.50
N SER A 111 9.91 10.17 18.96
CA SER A 111 8.97 9.15 18.48
C SER A 111 8.78 9.18 16.97
N CYS A 112 8.75 10.36 16.33
CA CYS A 112 8.73 10.48 14.85
C CYS A 112 9.97 9.90 14.17
N HIS A 113 11.16 10.17 14.71
CA HIS A 113 12.42 9.71 14.11
C HIS A 113 12.56 8.21 14.25
N PHE A 114 12.28 7.69 15.45
CA PHE A 114 12.25 6.25 15.70
C PHE A 114 11.20 5.54 14.84
N ALA A 115 9.97 6.08 14.74
CA ALA A 115 8.93 5.53 13.88
C ALA A 115 9.41 5.45 12.42
N ASN A 116 10.04 6.52 11.92
CA ASN A 116 10.54 6.55 10.55
C ASN A 116 11.63 5.50 10.29
N GLN A 117 12.54 5.28 11.24
CA GLN A 117 13.56 4.24 11.15
C GLN A 117 12.96 2.83 11.21
N LEU A 118 12.14 2.56 12.21
CA LEU A 118 11.51 1.26 12.41
C LEU A 118 10.61 0.88 11.22
N ILE A 119 9.80 1.83 10.72
CA ILE A 119 8.95 1.57 9.55
C ILE A 119 9.82 1.28 8.32
N LYS A 120 10.91 2.02 8.13
CA LYS A 120 11.81 1.77 7.00
C LYS A 120 12.41 0.37 7.07
N GLU A 121 12.92 -0.03 8.23
CA GLU A 121 13.47 -1.37 8.47
C GLU A 121 12.42 -2.45 8.19
N LEU A 122 11.23 -2.36 8.79
CA LEU A 122 10.16 -3.32 8.61
C LEU A 122 9.69 -3.42 7.15
N LEU A 123 9.63 -2.30 6.41
CA LEU A 123 9.23 -2.31 5.01
C LEU A 123 10.36 -2.83 4.09
N ASP A 124 11.61 -2.53 4.40
CA ASP A 124 12.78 -3.05 3.66
C ASP A 124 12.90 -4.57 3.84
N GLU A 125 12.78 -5.07 5.08
CA GLU A 125 12.83 -6.51 5.38
C GLU A 125 11.62 -7.31 4.87
N THR A 126 10.53 -6.64 4.49
CA THR A 126 9.33 -7.30 3.96
C THR A 126 9.14 -7.04 2.48
N LEU A 127 8.69 -5.84 2.11
CA LEU A 127 8.41 -5.46 0.73
C LEU A 127 9.69 -5.27 -0.08
N GLY A 128 10.76 -4.78 0.56
CA GLY A 128 12.08 -4.64 -0.07
C GLY A 128 12.65 -6.00 -0.47
N GLU A 129 12.67 -6.97 0.45
CA GLU A 129 13.07 -8.36 0.17
C GLU A 129 12.20 -9.03 -0.90
N TRP A 130 10.90 -8.69 -0.97
CA TRP A 130 10.01 -9.18 -2.03
C TRP A 130 10.15 -8.41 -3.35
N ASN A 131 11.13 -7.51 -3.43
CA ASN A 131 11.42 -6.65 -4.58
C ASN A 131 10.19 -5.86 -5.06
N LYS A 132 9.36 -5.40 -4.11
CA LYS A 132 8.18 -4.58 -4.36
C LYS A 132 8.53 -3.12 -4.19
N LYS A 133 8.20 -2.30 -5.20
CA LYS A 133 8.33 -0.85 -5.08
C LYS A 133 7.19 -0.32 -4.24
N TYR A 134 7.53 0.52 -3.28
CA TYR A 134 6.57 1.08 -2.35
C TYR A 134 6.86 2.55 -2.03
N VAL A 135 5.82 3.25 -1.59
CA VAL A 135 5.92 4.58 -0.97
C VAL A 135 5.03 4.58 0.26
N PHE A 136 5.62 4.84 1.41
CA PHE A 136 4.91 4.99 2.68
C PHE A 136 5.02 6.43 3.17
N GLN A 137 3.91 6.97 3.68
CA GLN A 137 3.86 8.28 4.29
C GLN A 137 2.79 8.33 5.38
N VAL A 138 3.04 9.14 6.40
CA VAL A 138 2.06 9.47 7.44
C VAL A 138 1.86 10.98 7.44
N LYS A 139 0.60 11.40 7.39
CA LYS A 139 0.22 12.81 7.40
C LYS A 139 -0.56 13.14 8.65
N LEU A 140 -0.31 14.32 9.20
CA LEU A 140 -1.09 14.93 10.26
C LEU A 140 -1.97 16.03 9.66
N ILE A 141 -3.27 15.95 9.92
CA ILE A 141 -4.27 16.93 9.52
C ILE A 141 -4.77 17.63 10.78
N ARG A 142 -4.48 18.93 10.88
CA ARG A 142 -4.94 19.80 11.96
C ARG A 142 -6.01 20.75 11.45
N ALA A 143 -7.01 21.04 12.26
CA ALA A 143 -8.08 21.96 11.89
C ALA A 143 -7.59 23.41 11.66
N GLN A 144 -6.43 23.75 12.21
CA GLN A 144 -5.82 25.07 12.14
C GLN A 144 -4.89 25.25 10.93
N GLU A 145 -4.65 24.19 10.16
CA GLU A 145 -3.70 24.21 9.04
C GLU A 145 -4.39 23.88 7.71
N ASP A 146 -4.05 24.64 6.67
CA ASP A 146 -4.63 24.47 5.33
C ASP A 146 -4.10 23.25 4.57
N LYS A 147 -2.96 22.69 5.01
CA LYS A 147 -2.29 21.58 4.33
C LYS A 147 -1.88 20.49 5.33
N PRO A 148 -2.04 19.20 4.98
CA PRO A 148 -1.53 18.11 5.80
C PRO A 148 0.00 18.18 5.93
N ILE A 149 0.50 17.95 7.15
CA ILE A 149 1.93 17.87 7.45
C ILE A 149 2.40 16.43 7.34
N THR A 150 3.52 16.17 6.66
CA THR A 150 4.11 14.82 6.64
C THR A 150 4.94 14.60 7.90
N ILE A 151 4.48 13.74 8.79
CA ILE A 151 5.15 13.46 10.07
C ILE A 151 6.11 12.26 10.01
N VAL A 152 5.88 11.34 9.06
CA VAL A 152 6.77 10.20 8.77
C VAL A 152 6.86 9.98 7.25
N GLY A 153 8.06 9.70 6.75
CA GLY A 153 8.35 9.50 5.35
C GLY A 153 8.58 10.80 4.55
N PRO A 154 8.62 10.72 3.20
CA PRO A 154 8.30 9.55 2.39
C PRO A 154 9.38 8.46 2.45
N ILE A 155 8.99 7.25 2.85
CA ILE A 155 9.85 6.05 2.83
C ILE A 155 9.62 5.32 1.51
N LYS A 156 10.69 5.03 0.77
CA LYS A 156 10.61 4.46 -0.58
C LYS A 156 11.78 3.55 -0.91
N VAL A 157 11.53 2.53 -1.72
CA VAL A 157 12.55 1.67 -2.35
C VAL A 157 12.61 1.90 -3.84
N GLY A 158 13.84 1.92 -4.41
CA GLY A 158 14.06 1.90 -5.87
C GLY A 158 13.41 3.05 -6.65
N GLY A 159 13.35 4.26 -6.07
CA GLY A 159 12.70 5.43 -6.67
C GLY A 159 11.21 5.57 -6.34
N GLY A 160 10.61 4.60 -5.64
CA GLY A 160 9.22 4.61 -5.20
C GLY A 160 8.21 4.36 -6.32
N CYS A 161 6.99 4.85 -6.11
CA CYS A 161 5.85 4.69 -7.01
C CYS A 161 5.53 6.03 -7.69
N PRO A 162 6.07 6.29 -8.90
CA PRO A 162 5.77 7.53 -9.62
C PRO A 162 4.28 7.60 -9.96
N ARG A 163 3.72 8.81 -9.94
CA ARG A 163 2.29 9.04 -10.24
C ARG A 163 1.88 8.62 -11.66
N SER A 164 2.85 8.42 -12.55
CA SER A 164 2.64 7.97 -13.93
C SER A 164 2.42 6.46 -14.08
N LYS A 165 2.57 5.67 -13.01
CA LYS A 165 2.37 4.22 -13.02
C LYS A 165 1.13 3.79 -12.25
N ASP A 166 0.58 2.65 -12.64
CA ASP A 166 -0.47 1.96 -11.88
C ASP A 166 0.05 1.66 -10.47
N ARG A 167 -0.61 2.28 -9.49
CA ARG A 167 -0.31 2.12 -8.07
C ARG A 167 -1.58 1.76 -7.34
N ASP A 168 -1.48 0.82 -6.42
CA ASP A 168 -2.55 0.52 -5.48
C ASP A 168 -2.19 1.07 -4.10
N VAL A 169 -3.21 1.50 -3.37
CA VAL A 169 -3.08 2.07 -2.03
C VAL A 169 -3.70 1.12 -1.01
N SER A 170 -3.11 1.07 0.17
CA SER A 170 -3.64 0.34 1.34
C SER A 170 -5.05 0.76 1.73
N GLY A 171 -5.53 1.92 1.27
CA GLY A 171 -6.63 2.66 1.88
C GLY A 171 -6.12 3.56 3.00
N LEU A 172 -7.02 4.34 3.58
CA LEU A 172 -6.72 5.25 4.68
C LEU A 172 -6.77 4.47 6.00
N PHE A 173 -5.76 4.67 6.84
CA PHE A 173 -5.72 4.17 8.22
C PHE A 173 -5.77 5.38 9.16
N PRO A 174 -6.97 5.95 9.40
CA PRO A 174 -7.12 7.13 10.23
C PRO A 174 -6.93 6.81 11.71
N LEU A 175 -6.16 7.63 12.40
CA LEU A 175 -6.07 7.63 13.86
C LEU A 175 -6.46 9.02 14.37
N HIS A 176 -7.49 9.04 15.21
CA HIS A 176 -7.93 10.27 15.86
C HIS A 176 -7.11 10.46 17.12
N THR A 177 -6.42 11.60 17.20
CA THR A 177 -5.55 11.94 18.33
C THR A 177 -5.86 13.35 18.82
N ASP A 178 -5.40 13.70 20.02
CA ASP A 178 -5.56 15.07 20.53
C ASP A 178 -4.82 16.12 19.67
N ALA A 179 -3.83 15.69 18.90
CA ALA A 179 -3.05 16.54 18.00
C ALA A 179 -3.70 16.74 16.63
N GLY A 180 -4.77 15.99 16.31
CA GLY A 180 -5.44 16.00 15.02
C GLY A 180 -5.68 14.60 14.46
N LEU A 181 -6.00 14.54 13.16
CA LEU A 181 -6.21 13.30 12.42
C LEU A 181 -4.89 12.86 11.77
N ILE A 182 -4.43 11.65 12.11
CA ILE A 182 -3.28 11.02 11.47
C ILE A 182 -3.80 10.12 10.35
N GLU A 183 -3.29 10.32 9.13
CA GLU A 183 -3.57 9.47 7.96
C GLU A 183 -2.29 8.77 7.49
N SER A 184 -2.26 7.45 7.65
CA SER A 184 -1.19 6.61 7.12
C SER A 184 -1.59 6.02 5.77
N GLU A 185 -0.69 6.07 4.79
CA GLU A 185 -0.89 5.48 3.45
C GLU A 185 0.34 4.71 2.98
N LEU A 186 0.10 3.52 2.41
CA LEU A 186 1.11 2.70 1.74
C LEU A 186 0.69 2.49 0.29
N TYR A 187 1.53 2.95 -0.62
CA TYR A 187 1.39 2.73 -2.06
C TYR A 187 2.30 1.58 -2.50
N LEU A 188 1.78 0.69 -3.33
CA LEU A 188 2.52 -0.39 -3.99
C LEU A 188 2.40 -0.26 -5.50
N CYS A 189 3.48 -0.58 -6.21
CA CYS A 189 3.54 -0.55 -7.67
C CYS A 189 4.55 -1.57 -8.22
N ASP A 190 4.50 -1.78 -9.54
CA ASP A 190 5.42 -2.65 -10.29
C ASP A 190 6.62 -1.88 -10.91
#